data_AF-A0A7C5ZJV4-F1
#
_entry.id   AF-A0A7C5ZJV4-F1
#
_cell.length_a   1.000
_cell.length_b   1.000
_cell.length_c   1.000
_cell.angle_alpha   90.00
_cell.angle_beta   90.00
_cell.angle_gamma   90.00
#
_symmetry.space_group_name_H-M   'P 1'
#
loop_
_entity.id
_entity.type
_entity.pdbx_description
1 polymer ?
#
loop_
_entity_poly.entity_id
_entity_poly.type
_entity_poly.pdbx_seq_one_letter_code
_entity_poly.pdbx_strand_id
1 'polypeptide(L)'
;MTILRTLARDFQFLFPLNAHGQERFQWFLLTLQAILVPITVARTSNLLRAIETLFGVRIAQWRYYTFMASVKLPWEWVWEALWRAIPSPLVEGRLLLALDDSINPKTGRHIFACQRTF
;
A
#
# COMPACT_ATOMS: atom_id res chain seq x y z
N MET A 1 -5.72 16.43 -11.33
CA MET A 1 -5.68 15.86 -9.96
C MET A 1 -4.71 14.70 -9.98
N THR A 2 -3.81 14.59 -9.00
CA THR A 2 -2.91 13.43 -8.89
C THR A 2 -3.75 12.17 -8.61
N ILE A 3 -3.47 11.06 -9.31
CA ILE A 3 -4.20 9.78 -9.22
C ILE A 3 -4.40 9.33 -7.76
N LEU A 4 -3.41 9.60 -6.91
CA LEU A 4 -3.46 9.25 -5.49
C LEU A 4 -4.50 10.04 -4.68
N ARG A 5 -4.78 11.31 -5.04
CA ARG A 5 -5.86 12.08 -4.39
C ARG A 5 -7.24 11.54 -4.77
N THR A 6 -7.39 11.04 -5.99
CA THR A 6 -8.63 10.38 -6.43
C THR A 6 -8.79 9.06 -5.68
N LEU A 7 -7.77 8.21 -5.71
CA LEU A 7 -7.75 6.92 -5.01
C LEU A 7 -7.93 7.05 -3.50
N ALA A 8 -7.46 8.14 -2.88
CA ALA A 8 -7.71 8.39 -1.46
C ALA A 8 -9.21 8.45 -1.13
N ARG A 9 -10.03 9.10 -1.97
CA ARG A 9 -11.48 9.10 -1.75
C ARG A 9 -12.06 7.69 -1.88
N ASP A 10 -11.57 6.94 -2.86
CA ASP A 10 -11.99 5.56 -3.10
C ASP A 10 -11.49 4.61 -2.01
N PHE A 11 -10.44 4.93 -1.27
CA PHE A 11 -9.95 4.08 -0.17
C PHE A 11 -10.56 4.42 1.19
N GLN A 12 -11.18 5.59 1.35
CA GLN A 12 -11.71 6.03 2.64
C GLN A 12 -12.74 5.05 3.21
N PHE A 13 -13.56 4.42 2.35
CA PHE A 13 -14.59 3.46 2.79
C PHE A 13 -14.00 2.17 3.38
N LEU A 14 -12.71 1.91 3.13
CA LEU A 14 -12.01 0.72 3.60
C LEU A 14 -11.63 0.80 5.09
N PHE A 15 -11.73 1.98 5.70
CA PHE A 15 -11.37 2.22 7.09
C PHE A 15 -12.59 2.67 7.90
N PRO A 16 -12.73 2.24 9.17
CA PRO A 16 -13.83 2.67 10.02
C PRO A 16 -13.92 4.20 10.14
N LEU A 17 -15.14 4.76 10.13
CA LEU A 17 -15.38 6.20 10.24
C LEU A 17 -15.19 6.79 11.65
N ASN A 18 -14.38 6.15 12.50
CA ASN A 18 -14.04 6.64 13.84
C ASN A 18 -12.62 7.23 13.86
N ALA A 19 -12.26 7.94 14.93
CA ALA A 19 -10.97 8.62 15.04
C ALA A 19 -9.78 7.68 14.80
N HIS A 20 -9.83 6.45 15.31
CA HIS A 20 -8.78 5.44 15.10
C HIS A 20 -8.70 4.96 13.65
N GLY A 21 -9.83 4.76 12.98
CA GLY A 21 -9.88 4.37 11.58
C GLY A 21 -9.37 5.48 10.66
N GLN A 22 -9.71 6.73 10.95
CA GLN A 22 -9.21 7.90 10.23
C GLN A 22 -7.68 8.06 10.38
N GLU A 23 -7.15 7.88 11.59
CA GLU A 23 -5.70 7.89 11.82
C GLU A 23 -4.99 6.80 10.99
N ARG A 24 -5.52 5.57 11.00
CA ARG A 24 -4.96 4.46 10.23
C ARG A 24 -5.05 4.69 8.72
N PHE A 25 -6.14 5.29 8.25
CA PHE A 25 -6.30 5.68 6.85
C PHE A 25 -5.26 6.73 6.44
N GLN A 26 -5.03 7.73 7.29
CA GLN A 26 -3.99 8.72 7.05
C GLN A 26 -2.60 8.08 6.97
N TRP A 27 -2.27 7.16 7.89
CA TRP A 27 -1.00 6.43 7.85
C TRP A 27 -0.87 5.57 6.59
N PHE A 28 -1.96 4.96 6.14
CA PHE A 28 -2.01 4.19 4.89
C PHE A 28 -1.66 5.07 3.69
N LEU A 29 -2.30 6.23 3.54
CA LEU A 29 -2.01 7.16 2.44
C LEU A 29 -0.58 7.69 2.48
N LEU A 30 -0.09 8.10 3.66
CA LEU A 30 1.29 8.56 3.84
C LEU A 30 2.30 7.48 3.46
N THR A 31 1.99 6.21 3.78
CA THR A 31 2.82 5.06 3.41
C THR A 31 2.83 4.86 1.89
N LEU A 32 1.68 4.91 1.22
CA LEU A 32 1.62 4.83 -0.25
C LEU A 32 2.39 5.97 -0.91
N GLN A 33 2.24 7.20 -0.40
CA GLN A 33 3.00 8.36 -0.87
C GLN A 33 4.51 8.13 -0.71
N ALA A 34 4.95 7.64 0.45
CA ALA A 34 6.36 7.34 0.70
C ALA A 34 6.92 6.24 -0.21
N ILE A 35 6.12 5.24 -0.59
CA ILE A 35 6.50 4.19 -1.54
C ILE A 35 6.65 4.75 -2.97
N LEU A 36 5.74 5.64 -3.38
CA LEU A 36 5.73 6.22 -4.73
C LEU A 36 6.83 7.26 -4.95
N VAL A 37 7.40 7.80 -3.87
CA VAL A 37 8.51 8.74 -3.95
C VAL A 37 9.83 7.95 -4.13
N PRO A 38 10.58 8.14 -5.24
CA PRO A 38 11.75 7.32 -5.58
C PRO A 38 13.01 7.74 -4.81
N ILE A 39 12.90 7.96 -3.50
CA ILE A 39 13.99 8.45 -2.65
C ILE A 39 14.46 7.37 -1.66
N THR A 40 13.61 6.40 -1.32
CA THR A 40 13.97 5.34 -0.35
C THR A 40 13.51 3.97 -0.76
N VAL A 41 14.26 2.94 -0.38
CA VAL A 41 13.78 1.55 -0.49
C VAL A 41 12.57 1.33 0.43
N ALA A 42 11.63 0.48 0.02
CA ALA A 42 10.36 0.19 0.70
C ALA A 42 10.49 -0.63 2.00
N ARG A 43 11.55 -0.40 2.79
CA ARG A 43 11.69 -0.95 4.15
C ARG A 43 10.88 -0.11 5.14
N THR A 44 10.21 -0.75 6.09
CA THR A 44 9.34 -0.05 7.06
C THR A 44 10.01 1.11 7.80
N SER A 45 11.27 0.95 8.23
CA SER A 45 12.03 2.03 8.88
C SER A 45 12.28 3.22 7.95
N ASN A 46 12.55 2.95 6.68
CA ASN A 46 12.77 3.99 5.68
C ASN A 46 11.48 4.72 5.34
N LEU A 47 10.36 3.99 5.21
CA LEU A 47 9.04 4.58 5.00
C LEU A 47 8.66 5.49 6.17
N LEU A 48 8.86 5.06 7.42
CA LEU A 48 8.61 5.90 8.59
C LEU A 48 9.43 7.20 8.55
N ARG A 49 10.73 7.10 8.25
CA ARG A 49 11.61 8.26 8.11
C ARG A 49 11.20 9.17 6.96
N ALA A 50 10.81 8.61 5.82
CA ALA A 50 10.32 9.36 4.67
C ALA A 50 9.03 10.12 5.02
N ILE A 51 8.12 9.49 5.77
CA ILE A 51 6.89 10.14 6.23
C ILE A 51 7.20 11.35 7.11
N GLU A 52 8.11 11.19 8.09
CA GLU A 52 8.52 12.29 8.97
C GLU A 52 9.26 13.40 8.18
N THR A 53 10.18 13.03 7.30
CA THR A 53 11.05 13.97 6.58
C THR A 53 10.31 14.74 5.48
N LEU A 54 9.48 14.04 4.70
CA LEU A 54 8.84 14.62 3.52
C LEU A 54 7.47 15.24 3.82
N PHE A 55 6.75 14.68 4.80
CA PHE A 55 5.38 15.11 5.11
C PHE A 55 5.25 15.75 6.50
N GLY A 56 6.31 15.78 7.31
CA GLY A 56 6.31 16.41 8.64
C GLY A 56 5.45 15.67 9.67
N VAL A 57 5.04 14.42 9.39
CA VAL A 57 4.16 13.64 10.27
C VAL A 57 5.00 12.69 11.12
N ARG A 58 5.06 12.97 12.42
CA ARG A 58 5.77 12.11 13.37
C ARG A 58 4.84 11.02 13.91
N ILE A 59 5.17 9.77 13.63
CA ILE A 59 4.45 8.59 14.14
C ILE A 59 5.39 7.83 15.08
N ALA A 60 4.92 7.47 16.28
CA ALA A 60 5.72 6.64 17.18
C ALA A 60 6.07 5.30 16.51
N GLN A 61 7.35 4.93 16.53
CA GLN A 61 7.87 3.77 15.79
C GLN A 61 7.07 2.49 16.07
N TRP A 62 6.80 2.17 17.34
CA TRP A 62 6.04 0.98 17.70
C TRP A 62 4.62 0.98 17.09
N ARG A 63 3.94 2.12 17.07
CA ARG A 63 2.59 2.26 16.47
C ARG A 63 2.62 2.02 14.97
N TYR A 64 3.61 2.59 14.29
CA TYR A 64 3.75 2.43 12.84
C TYR A 64 4.11 0.99 12.47
N TYR A 65 5.02 0.35 13.21
CA TYR A 65 5.35 -1.05 12.99
C TYR A 65 4.16 -1.98 13.25
N THR A 66 3.40 -1.75 14.32
CA THR A 66 2.14 -2.48 14.58
C THR A 66 1.11 -2.26 13.47
N PHE A 67 1.02 -1.04 12.93
CA PHE A 67 0.16 -0.73 11.80
C PHE A 67 0.58 -1.51 10.53
N MET A 68 1.87 -1.47 10.17
CA MET A 68 2.40 -2.15 8.98
C MET A 68 2.32 -3.68 9.08
N ALA A 69 2.41 -4.24 10.29
CA ALA A 69 2.26 -5.67 10.55
C ALA A 69 0.79 -6.12 10.71
N SER A 70 -0.17 -5.20 10.58
CA SER A 70 -1.57 -5.49 10.89
C SER A 70 -2.23 -6.35 9.81
N VAL A 71 -2.75 -7.52 10.21
CA VAL A 71 -3.58 -8.39 9.36
C VAL A 71 -4.96 -7.80 9.02
N LYS A 72 -5.33 -6.69 9.66
CA LYS A 72 -6.62 -5.99 9.45
C LYS A 72 -6.58 -4.97 8.31
N LEU A 73 -5.46 -4.85 7.61
CA LEU A 73 -5.40 -4.02 6.41
C LEU A 73 -6.21 -4.70 5.30
N PRO A 74 -7.20 -4.00 4.70
CA PRO A 74 -8.15 -4.60 3.77
C PRO A 74 -7.56 -4.73 2.35
N TRP A 75 -6.47 -5.47 2.21
CA TRP A 75 -5.68 -5.55 0.97
C TRP A 75 -6.49 -6.03 -0.23
N GLU A 76 -7.38 -7.00 -0.05
CA GLU A 76 -8.25 -7.51 -1.12
C GLU A 76 -9.12 -6.40 -1.72
N TRP A 77 -9.77 -5.62 -0.85
CA TRP A 77 -10.63 -4.51 -1.28
C TRP A 77 -9.84 -3.32 -1.82
N VAL A 78 -8.64 -3.05 -1.30
CA VAL A 78 -7.72 -2.06 -1.89
C VAL A 78 -7.41 -2.45 -3.33
N TRP A 79 -7.10 -3.73 -3.58
CA TRP A 79 -6.76 -4.22 -4.91
C TRP A 79 -7.94 -4.13 -5.86
N GLU A 80 -9.13 -4.53 -5.41
CA GLU A 80 -10.35 -4.42 -6.21
C GLU A 80 -10.66 -2.95 -6.58
N ALA A 81 -10.56 -2.04 -5.61
CA ALA A 81 -10.76 -0.60 -5.86
C ALA A 81 -9.74 -0.05 -6.87
N LEU A 82 -8.47 -0.45 -6.76
CA LEU A 82 -7.41 -0.08 -7.72
C LEU A 82 -7.70 -0.59 -9.13
N TRP A 83 -8.10 -1.85 -9.29
CA TRP A 83 -8.41 -2.43 -10.59
C TRP A 83 -9.56 -1.72 -11.28
N ARG A 84 -10.63 -1.39 -10.52
CA ARG A 84 -11.78 -0.63 -11.03
C ARG A 84 -11.43 0.80 -11.44
N ALA A 85 -10.36 1.37 -10.87
CA ALA A 85 -9.90 2.73 -11.18
C ALA A 85 -9.09 2.82 -12.48
N ILE A 86 -8.77 1.72 -13.15
CA ILE A 86 -8.06 1.72 -14.44
C ILE A 86 -9.01 2.24 -15.54
N PRO A 87 -8.76 3.40 -16.15
CA PRO A 87 -9.75 4.09 -17.00
C PRO A 87 -10.02 3.41 -18.34
N SER A 88 -9.06 2.66 -18.88
CA SER A 88 -9.18 1.95 -20.15
C SER A 88 -8.41 0.64 -20.08
N PRO A 89 -8.96 -0.38 -19.39
CA PRO A 89 -8.24 -1.62 -19.11
C PRO A 89 -8.12 -2.54 -20.34
N LEU A 90 -8.85 -2.23 -21.42
CA LEU A 90 -8.86 -3.01 -22.65
C LEU A 90 -7.86 -2.46 -23.65
N VAL A 91 -7.13 -3.35 -24.30
CA VAL A 91 -6.28 -3.09 -25.47
C VAL A 91 -6.94 -3.78 -26.66
N GLU A 92 -7.40 -3.01 -27.64
CA GLU A 92 -8.14 -3.53 -28.80
C GLU A 92 -9.33 -4.44 -28.42
N GLY A 93 -10.09 -4.03 -27.40
CA GLY A 93 -11.24 -4.80 -26.90
C GLY A 93 -10.89 -6.05 -26.07
N ARG A 94 -9.60 -6.30 -25.83
CA ARG A 94 -9.11 -7.47 -25.06
C ARG A 94 -8.51 -7.02 -23.73
N LEU A 95 -8.76 -7.78 -22.67
CA LEU A 95 -8.07 -7.60 -21.40
C LEU A 95 -6.72 -8.32 -21.48
N LEU A 96 -5.62 -7.58 -21.39
CA LEU A 96 -4.28 -8.17 -21.30
C LEU A 96 -3.94 -8.40 -19.83
N LEU A 97 -3.84 -9.67 -19.44
CA LEU A 97 -3.37 -10.06 -18.11
C LEU A 97 -1.89 -10.43 -18.20
N ALA A 98 -1.04 -9.59 -17.61
CA ALA A 98 0.34 -9.96 -17.35
C ALA A 98 0.40 -10.72 -16.03
N LEU A 99 0.74 -12.01 -16.09
CA LEU A 99 1.14 -12.78 -14.92
C LEU A 99 2.64 -12.59 -14.76
N ASP A 100 3.02 -11.74 -13.82
CA ASP A 100 4.40 -11.63 -13.37
C ASP A 100 4.52 -12.51 -12.12
N ASP A 101 5.20 -13.65 -12.27
CA ASP A 101 5.71 -14.42 -11.15
C ASP A 101 7.02 -13.80 -10.67
N SER A 102 7.06 -12.48 -10.46
CA SER A 102 8.19 -11.86 -9.79
C SER A 102 8.23 -12.37 -8.36
N ILE A 103 8.91 -13.51 -8.23
CA ILE A 103 9.67 -13.98 -7.11
C ILE A 103 10.69 -12.87 -6.91
N ASN A 104 10.28 -11.74 -6.34
CA ASN A 104 11.21 -10.92 -5.61
C ASN A 104 11.76 -11.92 -4.57
N PRO A 105 13.01 -12.41 -4.71
CA PRO A 105 13.46 -13.52 -3.89
C PRO A 105 13.51 -12.98 -2.48
N LYS A 106 12.44 -13.23 -1.73
CA LYS A 106 12.33 -12.82 -0.36
C LYS A 106 13.34 -13.69 0.36
N THR A 107 14.50 -13.15 0.68
CA THR A 107 15.52 -13.86 1.45
C THR A 107 15.28 -13.62 2.94
N GLY A 108 15.18 -14.69 3.75
CA GLY A 108 14.98 -14.59 5.20
C GLY A 108 14.54 -15.90 5.82
N ARG A 109 14.60 -16.02 7.16
CA ARG A 109 14.21 -17.25 7.87
C ARG A 109 12.70 -17.53 7.85
N HIS A 110 11.87 -16.49 7.74
CA HIS A 110 10.40 -16.60 7.78
C HIS A 110 9.80 -15.76 6.67
N ILE A 111 9.61 -16.37 5.51
CA ILE A 111 9.04 -15.69 4.35
C ILE A 111 7.54 -15.99 4.31
N PHE A 112 6.73 -14.95 4.51
CA PHE A 112 5.29 -15.03 4.35
C PHE A 112 4.92 -15.06 2.86
N ALA A 113 4.05 -16.00 2.48
CA ALA A 113 3.57 -16.24 1.11
C ALA A 113 4.65 -16.65 0.09
N CYS A 114 5.62 -17.48 0.48
CA CYS A 114 6.40 -18.24 -0.49
C CYS A 114 5.55 -19.36 -1.09
N GLN A 115 5.44 -19.38 -2.41
CA GLN A 115 4.92 -20.54 -3.15
C GLN A 115 5.86 -21.73 -2.89
N ARG A 116 5.30 -22.90 -2.57
CA ARG A 116 6.08 -24.12 -2.25
C ARG A 116 6.28 -25.04 -3.45
N THR A 117 5.79 -24.63 -4.61
CA THR A 117 5.66 -25.46 -5.80
C THR A 117 6.19 -24.69 -6.99
N PHE A 118 7.15 -25.30 -7.68
CA PHE A 118 7.62 -24.95 -9.03
C PHE A 118 7.03 -25.98 -9.99
#